data_AF-A0A930EY98-F1
#
_entry.id   AF-A0A930EY98-F1
#
_cell.length_a   1.000
_cell.length_b   1.000
_cell.length_c   1.000
_cell.angle_alpha   90.00
_cell.angle_beta   90.00
_cell.angle_gamma   90.00
#
_symmetry.space_group_name_H-M   'P 1'
#
loop_
_entity.id
_entity.type
_entity.pdbx_description
1 polymer ?
#
loop_
_entity_poly.entity_id
_entity_poly.type
_entity_poly.pdbx_seq_one_letter_code
_entity_poly.pdbx_strand_id
1 'polypeptide(L)'
;MKNFIEEFKAFALRGNVMDMAIGVIIGGAFQAIIKSFIENIINPLVGVIFQVDFSNVVISLGSVNLMIGAFISSVINFFLLAFVLFVMVKAINKLKKPEVKEEAAPVKSDETVLLEKILEQLKNK
;
A
#
# COMPACT_ATOMS: atom_id res chain seq x y z
N MET A 1 10.16 33.49 12.10
CA MET A 1 10.01 32.10 12.61
C MET A 1 8.61 31.80 13.14
N LYS A 2 7.94 32.70 13.88
CA LYS A 2 6.54 32.48 14.33
C LYS A 2 5.57 32.25 13.14
N ASN A 3 5.68 33.06 12.09
CA ASN A 3 4.83 32.93 10.89
C ASN A 3 4.98 31.57 10.17
N PHE A 4 6.19 31.00 10.12
CA PHE A 4 6.41 29.70 9.47
C PHE A 4 5.74 28.55 10.23
N ILE A 5 5.79 28.55 11.57
CA ILE A 5 5.16 27.52 12.39
C ILE A 5 3.62 27.61 12.28
N GLU A 6 3.08 28.82 12.22
CA GLU A 6 1.64 29.04 12.03
C GLU A 6 1.19 28.64 10.62
N GLU A 7 1.94 28.97 9.57
CA GLU A 7 1.70 28.55 8.18
C GLU A 7 1.83 27.03 8.01
N PHE A 8 2.84 26.41 8.65
CA PHE A 8 3.04 24.97 8.63
C PHE A 8 1.92 24.24 9.37
N LYS A 9 1.49 24.74 10.53
CA LYS A 9 0.34 24.20 11.27
C LYS A 9 -0.94 24.32 10.44
N ALA A 10 -1.18 25.46 9.79
CA ALA A 10 -2.32 25.65 8.90
C ALA A 10 -2.26 24.73 7.66
N PHE A 11 -1.06 24.42 7.15
CA PHE A 11 -0.88 23.45 6.08
C PHE A 11 -1.13 22.00 6.55
N ALA A 12 -0.55 21.59 7.67
CA ALA A 12 -0.65 20.24 8.21
C ALA A 12 -2.07 19.89 8.71
N LEU A 13 -2.82 20.89 9.18
CA LEU A 13 -4.21 20.74 9.60
C LEU A 13 -5.22 20.74 8.44
N ARG A 14 -4.78 20.88 7.18
CA ARG A 14 -5.67 20.59 6.04
C ARG A 14 -5.99 19.10 6.09
N GLY A 15 -7.24 18.75 6.39
CA GLY A 15 -7.67 17.35 6.58
C GLY A 15 -7.19 16.41 5.45
N ASN A 16 -7.26 16.87 4.20
CA ASN A 16 -6.80 16.10 3.04
C ASN A 16 -5.28 15.77 3.06
N VAL A 17 -4.45 16.57 3.71
CA VAL A 17 -2.99 16.34 3.81
C VAL A 17 -2.67 15.33 4.90
N MET A 18 -3.39 15.38 6.02
CA MET A 18 -3.17 14.44 7.13
C MET A 18 -3.56 13.01 6.73
N ASP A 19 -4.74 12.83 6.11
CA ASP A 19 -5.20 11.51 5.67
C ASP A 19 -4.30 10.94 4.57
N MET A 20 -3.85 11.79 3.64
CA MET A 20 -2.88 11.41 2.61
C MET A 20 -1.54 10.98 3.24
N ALA A 21 -1.03 11.72 4.24
CA ALA A 21 0.22 11.37 4.91
C ALA A 21 0.13 10.02 5.63
N ILE A 22 -0.97 9.75 6.33
CA ILE A 22 -1.23 8.47 6.99
C ILE A 22 -1.27 7.34 5.94
N GLY A 23 -1.98 7.54 4.83
CA GLY A 23 -2.06 6.55 3.75
C GLY A 23 -0.70 6.22 3.14
N VAL A 24 0.16 7.21 2.91
CA VAL A 24 1.52 7.01 2.40
C VAL A 24 2.40 6.25 3.40
N ILE A 25 2.34 6.62 4.69
CA ILE A 25 3.15 5.98 5.74
C ILE A 25 2.73 4.52 5.92
N ILE A 26 1.42 4.25 6.04
CA ILE A 26 0.88 2.89 6.18
C ILE A 26 1.16 2.07 4.92
N GLY A 27 0.97 2.65 3.73
CA GLY A 27 1.27 1.98 2.46
C GLY A 27 2.74 1.57 2.34
N GLY A 28 3.67 2.47 2.71
CA GLY A 28 5.10 2.17 2.73
C GLY A 28 5.48 1.08 3.75
N ALA A 29 4.95 1.15 4.97
CA ALA A 29 5.18 0.14 5.99
C ALA A 29 4.63 -1.24 5.57
N PHE A 30 3.42 -1.27 4.99
CA PHE A 30 2.82 -2.50 4.49
C PHE A 30 3.62 -3.12 3.33
N GLN A 31 4.09 -2.30 2.39
CA GLN A 31 4.97 -2.75 1.32
C GLN A 31 6.27 -3.36 1.87
N ALA A 32 6.85 -2.78 2.93
CA ALA A 32 8.05 -3.32 3.57
C ALA A 32 7.82 -4.71 4.19
N ILE A 33 6.65 -4.92 4.82
CA ILE A 33 6.27 -6.24 5.36
C ILE A 33 6.16 -7.28 4.24
N ILE A 34 5.50 -6.94 3.14
CA ILE A 34 5.36 -7.84 1.99
C ILE A 34 6.73 -8.16 1.38
N LYS A 35 7.57 -7.14 1.20
CA LYS A 35 8.93 -7.31 0.68
C LYS A 35 9.74 -8.26 1.57
N SER A 36 9.69 -8.07 2.88
CA SER A 36 10.34 -8.96 3.86
C SER A 36 9.84 -10.39 3.77
N PHE A 37 8.53 -10.60 3.61
CA PHE A 37 7.97 -11.95 3.45
C PHE A 37 8.47 -12.63 2.16
N ILE A 38 8.55 -11.89 1.05
CA ILE A 38 9.08 -12.42 -0.21
C ILE A 38 10.56 -12.77 -0.05
N GLU A 39 11.36 -11.82 0.42
CA GLU A 39 12.82 -11.98 0.52
C GLU A 39 13.25 -13.04 1.53
N ASN A 40 12.56 -13.14 2.67
CA ASN A 40 12.98 -13.99 3.78
C ASN A 40 12.24 -15.34 3.86
N ILE A 41 11.07 -15.47 3.24
CA ILE A 41 10.28 -16.71 3.28
C ILE A 41 10.16 -17.33 1.89
N ILE A 42 9.64 -16.58 0.91
CA ILE A 42 9.36 -17.14 -0.42
C ILE A 42 10.66 -17.45 -1.18
N ASN A 43 11.62 -16.52 -1.22
CA ASN A 43 12.86 -16.70 -1.98
C ASN A 43 13.69 -17.90 -1.50
N PRO A 44 13.90 -18.11 -0.18
CA PRO A 44 14.56 -19.33 0.30
C PRO A 44 13.81 -20.61 -0.06
N LEU A 45 12.47 -20.63 0.02
CA LEU A 45 11.66 -21.80 -0.33
C LEU A 45 11.76 -22.12 -1.82
N VAL A 46 11.66 -21.10 -2.68
CA VAL A 46 11.86 -21.25 -4.13
C VAL A 46 13.29 -21.71 -4.43
N GLY A 47 14.29 -21.15 -3.74
CA GLY A 47 15.69 -21.54 -3.89
C GLY A 47 15.95 -23.00 -3.53
N VAL A 48 15.33 -23.53 -2.46
CA VAL A 48 15.45 -24.94 -2.08
C VAL A 48 14.78 -25.88 -3.09
N ILE A 49 13.62 -25.49 -3.63
CA ILE A 49 12.83 -26.36 -4.53
C ILE A 49 13.39 -26.34 -5.96
N PHE A 50 13.77 -25.17 -6.45
CA PHE A 50 14.18 -24.99 -7.84
C PHE A 50 15.71 -25.02 -8.02
N GLN A 51 16.52 -24.86 -6.96
CA GLN A 51 17.98 -24.69 -7.03
C GLN A 51 18.46 -23.62 -8.02
N VAL A 52 17.56 -22.73 -8.50
CA VAL A 52 17.92 -21.73 -9.49
C VAL A 52 18.08 -20.37 -8.83
N ASP A 53 19.33 -19.94 -8.67
CA ASP A 53 19.67 -18.55 -8.41
C ASP A 53 19.95 -17.84 -9.74
N PHE A 54 18.90 -17.25 -10.30
CA PHE A 54 19.04 -16.46 -11.52
C PHE A 54 19.78 -15.14 -11.28
N SER A 55 19.90 -14.66 -10.03
CA SER A 55 20.43 -13.32 -9.71
C SER A 55 21.86 -13.11 -10.24
N ASN A 56 22.62 -14.19 -10.35
CA ASN A 56 24.02 -14.19 -10.78
C ASN A 56 24.21 -14.43 -12.29
N VAL A 57 23.13 -14.56 -13.06
CA VAL A 57 23.22 -14.67 -14.52
C VAL A 57 23.57 -13.30 -15.11
N VAL A 58 24.83 -13.17 -15.52
CA VAL A 58 25.37 -11.97 -16.16
C VAL A 58 25.80 -12.32 -17.57
N ILE A 59 25.36 -11.53 -18.55
CA ILE A 59 25.85 -11.60 -19.93
C ILE A 59 26.85 -10.46 -20.12
N SER A 60 28.13 -10.78 -20.24
CA SER A 60 29.18 -9.79 -20.48
C SER A 60 29.34 -9.55 -21.99
N LEU A 61 29.08 -8.32 -22.45
CA LEU A 61 29.44 -7.85 -23.79
C LEU A 61 30.65 -6.92 -23.66
N GLY A 62 31.84 -7.45 -23.85
CA GLY A 62 33.09 -6.69 -23.71
C GLY A 62 33.28 -6.17 -22.27
N SER A 63 33.26 -4.86 -22.08
CA SER A 63 33.37 -4.21 -20.77
C SER A 63 32.04 -3.97 -20.05
N VAL A 64 30.90 -4.34 -20.67
CA VAL A 64 29.57 -4.11 -20.11
C VAL A 64 28.97 -5.42 -19.60
N ASN A 65 28.57 -5.42 -18.33
CA ASN A 65 27.90 -6.55 -17.69
C ASN A 65 26.39 -6.32 -17.68
N LEU A 66 25.64 -7.11 -18.46
CA LEU A 66 24.17 -7.11 -18.43
C LEU A 66 23.69 -8.10 -17.38
N MET A 67 23.17 -7.58 -16.26
CA MET A 67 22.61 -8.36 -15.15
C MET A 67 21.20 -8.87 -15.46
N ILE A 68 21.05 -9.65 -16.53
CA ILE A 68 19.75 -10.18 -16.98
C ILE A 68 19.08 -11.03 -15.88
N GLY A 69 19.91 -11.69 -15.08
CA GLY A 69 19.51 -12.45 -13.91
C GLY A 69 18.77 -11.64 -12.85
N ALA A 70 19.31 -10.48 -12.48
CA ALA A 70 18.69 -9.55 -11.55
C ALA A 70 17.36 -9.01 -12.09
N PHE A 71 17.28 -8.76 -13.40
CA PHE A 71 16.02 -8.33 -14.03
C PHE A 71 14.94 -9.41 -13.94
N ILE A 72 15.25 -10.66 -14.30
CA ILE A 72 14.29 -11.78 -14.19
C ILE A 72 13.85 -11.98 -12.74
N SER A 73 14.77 -11.89 -11.78
CA SER A 73 14.47 -11.94 -10.34
C SER A 73 13.49 -10.83 -9.93
N SER A 74 13.67 -9.60 -10.43
CA SER A 74 12.75 -8.49 -10.16
C SER A 74 11.34 -8.72 -10.74
N VAL A 75 11.24 -9.34 -11.92
CA VAL A 75 9.96 -9.69 -12.53
C VAL A 75 9.24 -10.76 -11.70
N ILE A 76 9.96 -11.80 -11.25
CA ILE A 76 9.40 -12.83 -10.37
C ILE A 76 8.91 -12.20 -9.05
N ASN A 77 9.72 -11.35 -8.42
CA ASN A 77 9.35 -10.65 -7.19
C ASN A 77 8.10 -9.77 -7.36
N PHE A 78 7.93 -9.12 -8.51
CA PHE A 78 6.73 -8.35 -8.83
C PHE A 78 5.47 -9.24 -8.87
N PHE A 79 5.53 -10.39 -9.53
CA PHE A 79 4.42 -11.34 -9.57
C PHE A 79 4.12 -11.94 -8.18
N LEU A 80 5.16 -12.24 -7.40
CA LEU A 80 5.00 -12.70 -6.01
C LEU A 80 4.36 -11.63 -5.13
N LEU A 81 4.77 -10.37 -5.25
CA LEU A 81 4.16 -9.26 -4.54
C LEU A 81 2.68 -9.13 -4.89
N ALA A 82 2.33 -9.16 -6.18
CA ALA A 82 0.94 -9.12 -6.62
C ALA A 82 0.13 -10.31 -6.08
N PHE A 83 0.71 -11.52 -6.09
CA PHE A 83 0.07 -12.72 -5.57
C PHE A 83 -0.16 -12.65 -4.06
N VAL A 84 0.85 -12.24 -3.28
CA VAL A 84 0.74 -12.09 -1.82
C VAL A 84 -0.28 -11.00 -1.47
N LEU A 85 -0.27 -9.86 -2.16
CA LEU A 85 -1.28 -8.81 -1.99
C LEU A 85 -2.69 -9.33 -2.25
N PHE A 86 -2.86 -10.09 -3.35
CA PHE A 86 -4.15 -10.70 -3.68
C PHE A 86 -4.63 -11.67 -2.59
N VAL A 87 -3.75 -12.55 -2.10
CA VAL A 87 -4.09 -13.50 -1.02
C VAL A 87 -4.43 -12.75 0.27
N MET A 88 -3.68 -11.71 0.63
CA MET A 88 -3.92 -10.89 1.82
C MET A 88 -5.26 -10.15 1.73
N VAL A 89 -5.56 -9.48 0.61
CA VAL A 89 -6.84 -8.82 0.38
C VAL A 89 -7.98 -9.83 0.42
N LYS A 90 -7.81 -11.00 -0.19
CA LYS A 90 -8.80 -12.09 -0.16
C LYS A 90 -9.01 -12.63 1.26
N ALA A 91 -7.96 -12.76 2.06
CA ALA A 91 -8.04 -13.19 3.45
C ALA A 91 -8.80 -12.16 4.30
N ILE A 92 -8.50 -10.87 4.16
CA ILE A 92 -9.23 -9.79 4.82
C ILE A 92 -10.70 -9.80 4.39
N ASN A 93 -10.99 -9.91 3.09
CA ASN A 93 -12.36 -9.97 2.57
C ASN A 93 -13.12 -11.23 3.05
N LYS A 94 -12.42 -12.33 3.34
CA LYS A 94 -13.01 -13.57 3.88
C LYS A 94 -13.23 -13.50 5.39
N LEU A 95 -12.40 -12.76 6.12
CA LEU A 95 -12.50 -12.57 7.57
C LEU A 95 -13.46 -11.44 7.96
N LYS A 96 -13.70 -10.49 7.06
CA LYS A 96 -14.82 -9.56 7.16
C LYS A 96 -16.12 -10.36 7.06
N LYS A 97 -16.76 -10.62 8.20
CA LYS A 97 -18.22 -10.86 8.23
C LYS A 97 -18.91 -9.71 7.48
N PRO A 98 -20.12 -9.91 6.92
CA PRO A 98 -20.90 -8.84 6.26
C PRO A 98 -21.16 -7.57 7.09
N GLU A 99 -20.76 -7.56 8.37
CA GLU A 99 -20.78 -6.41 9.25
C GLU A 99 -19.34 -6.03 9.60
N VAL A 100 -18.77 -5.11 8.83
CA VAL A 100 -18.05 -3.90 9.29
C VAL A 100 -17.74 -3.09 8.02
N LYS A 101 -18.68 -2.21 7.65
CA LYS A 101 -18.37 -0.98 6.93
C LYS A 101 -17.70 -0.02 7.93
N GLU A 102 -16.47 -0.30 8.33
CA GLU A 102 -15.55 0.65 8.95
C GLU A 102 -14.16 0.46 8.35
N GLU A 103 -14.09 0.55 7.03
CA GLU A 103 -12.88 1.05 6.38
C GLU A 103 -13.31 2.38 5.78
N ALA A 104 -12.97 3.46 6.49
CA ALA A 104 -13.13 4.85 6.10
C ALA A 104 -14.45 5.12 5.34
N ALA A 105 -15.57 5.15 6.06
CA ALA A 105 -16.55 6.15 5.65
C ALA A 105 -15.76 7.47 5.60
N PRO A 106 -15.76 8.22 4.47
CA PRO A 106 -15.18 9.56 4.50
C PRO A 106 -15.81 10.21 5.71
N VAL A 107 -15.00 10.74 6.63
CA VAL A 107 -15.52 11.52 7.76
C VAL A 107 -16.51 12.45 7.12
N LYS A 108 -17.81 12.19 7.32
CA LYS A 108 -18.86 12.93 6.62
C LYS A 108 -18.52 14.37 6.93
N SER A 109 -18.15 15.15 5.91
CA SER A 109 -17.82 16.54 6.14
C SER A 109 -19.00 17.15 6.88
N ASP A 110 -18.76 18.08 7.80
CA ASP A 110 -19.85 18.69 8.59
C ASP A 110 -20.99 19.19 7.69
N GLU A 111 -20.65 19.58 6.45
CA GLU A 111 -21.58 19.91 5.37
C GLU A 111 -22.48 18.73 4.95
N THR A 112 -21.94 17.54 4.71
CA THR A 112 -22.76 16.35 4.38
C THR A 112 -23.69 15.93 5.52
N VAL A 113 -23.26 16.11 6.78
CA VAL A 113 -24.12 15.90 7.96
C VAL A 113 -25.22 16.96 8.03
N LEU A 114 -24.90 18.22 7.71
CA LEU A 114 -25.87 19.31 7.66
C LEU A 114 -26.91 19.08 6.55
N LEU A 115 -26.47 18.63 5.38
CA LEU A 115 -27.34 18.35 4.23
C LEU A 115 -28.29 17.19 4.51
N GLU A 116 -27.86 16.14 5.22
CA GLU A 116 -28.74 15.06 5.67
C GLU A 116 -29.82 15.56 6.64
N LYS A 117 -29.44 16.42 7.60
CA LYS A 117 -30.39 17.05 8.53
C LYS A 117 -31.40 17.92 7.80
N ILE A 118 -30.97 18.70 6.80
CA ILE A 118 -31.86 19.51 5.97
C ILE A 118 -32.81 18.61 5.16
N LEU A 119 -32.32 17.51 4.59
CA LEU A 119 -33.15 16.55 3.84
C LEU A 119 -34.23 15.91 4.72
N GLU A 120 -33.89 15.52 5.95
CA GLU A 120 -34.87 15.01 6.92
C GLU A 120 -35.92 16.05 7.29
N GLN A 121 -35.50 17.30 7.54
CA GLN A 121 -36.41 18.40 7.84
C GLN A 121 -37.37 18.72 6.68
N LEU A 122 -36.93 18.53 5.43
CA LEU A 122 -37.77 18.71 4.24
C LEU A 122 -38.73 17.54 3.99
N LYS A 123 -38.38 16.31 4.39
CA LYS A 123 -39.27 15.15 4.29
C LYS A 123 -40.35 15.12 5.37
N ASN A 124 -40.08 15.72 6.53
CA ASN A 124 -41.02 15.82 7.64
C ASN A 124 -41.96 17.04 7.54
N LYS A 125 -41.99 17.72 6.39
CA LYS A 125 -42.79 18.91 6.12
C LYS A 125 -43.70 18.66 4.92
#